data_AF-A0A920A379-F1
#
_entry.id   AF-A0A920A379-F1
#
_cell.length_a   1.000
_cell.length_b   1.000
_cell.length_c   1.000
_cell.angle_alpha   90.00
_cell.angle_beta   90.00
_cell.angle_gamma   90.00
#
_symmetry.space_group_name_H-M   'P 1'
#
loop_
_entity.id
_entity.type
_entity.pdbx_description
1 polymer ?
#
loop_
_entity_poly.entity_id
_entity_poly.type
_entity_poly.pdbx_seq_one_letter_code
_entity_poly.pdbx_strand_id
1 'polypeptide(L)'
;MPRWHLAQPFRLLAHNGEINAIRGNRNWAKARKSKFSTALIPEITTFKNLVNEKGSDSSALDNMIEILVKGGINTFRALRMVLPPAWQNIHMMDPEIKSFHEYNSMHMEAWDGPAGIVMSDGRWAICLLDRNGLRPARYQIDNEGYVTIASEIGVFPQDESNFITKGRIGAGGIFAIDTETGELIDQSIIDNNLKEGKPYRAWLRSKAKYLESSLYNYAGSGIKLISSIDLNKASKYFMLYTEERQSVIKPLAMDSSEGTGSMGDDTALAVVSSMPRQIYDFFRQQFAQVTNPPIDSLRESAVMSLETCFGPELNIFEETPEHANRIVTSSPVLSHKKLNTLLKSKRFKSQEFKLVFSKSEALEGALIKLGDKVKSAVKKGNVLIHLIEEMPEIICLASMLCLQPVIFISS
;
A
#
# COMPACT_ATOMS: atom_id res chain seq x y z
N MET A 1 7.60 -5.73 30.67
CA MET A 1 6.53 -6.25 31.55
C MET A 1 5.47 -6.94 30.70
N PRO A 2 5.00 -8.14 31.08
CA PRO A 2 3.94 -8.85 30.38
C PRO A 2 2.62 -8.07 30.46
N ARG A 3 1.88 -8.04 29.35
CA ARG A 3 0.54 -7.46 29.26
C ARG A 3 -0.41 -8.54 28.75
N TRP A 4 -1.29 -9.01 29.62
CA TRP A 4 -2.17 -10.15 29.34
C TRP A 4 -3.05 -9.96 28.11
N HIS A 5 -3.55 -8.75 27.87
CA HIS A 5 -4.37 -8.42 26.70
C HIS A 5 -3.60 -8.43 25.36
N LEU A 6 -2.27 -8.60 25.37
CA LEU A 6 -1.46 -8.79 24.16
C LEU A 6 -1.14 -10.26 23.90
N ALA A 7 -1.54 -11.18 24.79
CA ALA A 7 -1.42 -12.60 24.55
C ALA A 7 -2.41 -13.02 23.45
N GLN A 8 -1.97 -13.95 22.61
CA GLN A 8 -2.76 -14.53 21.52
C GLN A 8 -3.26 -15.94 21.93
N PRO A 9 -4.29 -16.49 21.25
CA PRO A 9 -5.04 -15.94 20.12
C PRO A 9 -5.84 -14.66 20.42
N PHE A 10 -6.08 -13.83 19.40
CA PHE A 10 -7.09 -12.78 19.47
C PHE A 10 -8.48 -13.38 19.18
N ARG A 11 -9.45 -12.57 18.71
CA ARG A 11 -10.84 -13.03 18.58
C ARG A 11 -11.01 -14.05 17.46
N LEU A 12 -10.35 -13.82 16.33
CA LEU A 12 -10.41 -14.68 15.16
C LEU A 12 -9.07 -15.37 14.92
N LEU A 13 -7.95 -14.66 15.12
CA LEU A 13 -6.65 -15.12 14.66
C LEU A 13 -5.54 -15.16 15.71
N ALA A 14 -4.58 -16.04 15.46
CA ALA A 14 -3.22 -15.94 15.97
C ALA A 14 -2.26 -15.69 14.80
N HIS A 15 -1.26 -14.86 15.06
CA HIS A 15 -0.28 -14.37 14.11
C HIS A 15 1.12 -14.62 14.65
N ASN A 16 1.85 -15.49 13.94
CA ASN A 16 3.28 -15.63 14.05
C ASN A 16 3.93 -14.69 13.03
N GLY A 17 4.47 -13.55 13.47
CA GLY A 17 5.02 -12.59 12.52
C GLY A 17 5.00 -11.15 13.00
N GLU A 18 5.23 -10.23 12.06
CA GLU A 18 5.17 -8.79 12.27
C GLU A 18 4.69 -8.08 11.01
N ILE A 19 3.68 -7.22 11.14
CA ILE A 19 3.15 -6.40 10.04
C ILE A 19 3.98 -5.11 9.96
N ASN A 20 4.94 -5.07 9.04
CA ASN A 20 5.87 -3.93 8.90
C ASN A 20 5.20 -2.66 8.35
N ALA A 21 4.08 -2.81 7.64
CA ALA A 21 3.30 -1.72 7.06
C ALA A 21 2.27 -1.09 8.04
N ILE A 22 2.24 -1.54 9.30
CA ILE A 22 1.13 -1.28 10.24
C ILE A 22 0.78 0.20 10.43
N ARG A 23 1.77 1.11 10.40
CA ARG A 23 1.51 2.55 10.55
C ARG A 23 0.70 3.10 9.37
N GLY A 24 1.03 2.67 8.14
CA GLY A 24 0.28 3.01 6.94
C GLY A 24 -1.14 2.44 7.02
N ASN A 25 -1.26 1.17 7.36
CA ASN A 25 -2.54 0.46 7.45
C ASN A 25 -3.50 1.11 8.47
N ARG A 26 -2.99 1.47 9.65
CA ARG A 26 -3.77 2.19 10.67
C ARG A 26 -4.24 3.57 10.17
N ASN A 27 -3.38 4.30 9.47
CA ASN A 27 -3.73 5.60 8.91
C ASN A 27 -4.80 5.48 7.82
N TRP A 28 -4.70 4.47 6.95
CA TRP A 28 -5.71 4.20 5.92
C TRP A 28 -7.04 3.76 6.52
N ALA A 29 -7.03 2.85 7.50
CA ALA A 29 -8.24 2.47 8.23
C ALA A 29 -8.94 3.68 8.87
N LYS A 30 -8.17 4.62 9.43
CA LYS A 30 -8.70 5.88 9.98
C LYS A 30 -9.24 6.81 8.89
N ALA A 31 -8.51 6.98 7.79
CA ALA A 31 -8.91 7.84 6.68
C ALA A 31 -10.19 7.34 5.99
N ARG A 32 -10.35 6.01 5.89
CA ARG A 32 -11.50 5.37 5.26
C ARG A 32 -12.69 5.16 6.16
N LYS A 33 -12.58 5.46 7.45
CA LYS A 33 -13.63 5.19 8.44
C LYS A 33 -15.02 5.66 8.01
N SER A 34 -15.14 6.83 7.37
CA SER A 34 -16.42 7.37 6.90
C SER A 34 -17.02 6.63 5.72
N LYS A 35 -16.25 5.81 5.00
CA LYS A 35 -16.68 5.02 3.84
C LYS A 35 -17.16 3.63 4.21
N PHE A 36 -16.82 3.15 5.41
CA PHE A 36 -17.26 1.85 5.90
C PHE A 36 -18.74 1.97 6.26
N SER A 37 -19.60 1.29 5.51
CA SER A 37 -21.04 1.25 5.77
C SER A 37 -21.61 -0.13 5.43
N THR A 38 -22.33 -0.72 6.38
CA THR A 38 -23.01 -2.01 6.19
C THR A 38 -24.19 -2.09 7.13
N ALA A 39 -25.28 -2.73 6.69
CA ALA A 39 -26.47 -2.93 7.51
C ALA A 39 -26.23 -3.91 8.68
N LEU A 40 -25.21 -4.78 8.57
CA LEU A 40 -24.89 -5.80 9.59
C LEU A 40 -24.17 -5.21 10.81
N ILE A 41 -23.51 -4.06 10.64
CA ILE A 41 -22.89 -3.30 11.72
C ILE A 41 -23.43 -1.87 11.64
N PRO A 42 -24.66 -1.64 12.12
CA PRO A 42 -25.24 -0.30 12.16
C PRO A 42 -24.29 0.65 12.89
N GLU A 43 -24.19 1.87 12.38
CA GLU A 43 -23.38 2.92 13.00
C GLU A 43 -21.87 2.61 13.14
N ILE A 44 -21.29 1.73 12.30
CA ILE A 44 -19.83 1.46 12.31
C ILE A 44 -18.95 2.73 12.31
N THR A 45 -19.43 3.82 11.72
CA THR A 45 -18.75 5.12 11.70
C THR A 45 -18.69 5.82 13.07
N THR A 46 -19.53 5.44 14.04
CA THR A 46 -19.54 6.00 15.41
C THR A 46 -18.47 5.37 16.30
N PHE A 47 -17.96 4.19 15.95
CA PHE A 47 -16.88 3.52 16.68
C PHE A 47 -15.71 4.47 16.84
N LYS A 48 -15.06 4.53 18.00
CA LYS A 48 -13.93 5.45 18.19
C LYS A 48 -12.85 5.20 17.15
N ASN A 49 -12.40 3.95 17.06
CA ASN A 49 -11.40 3.46 16.11
C ASN A 49 -11.90 2.14 15.51
N LEU A 50 -11.66 1.92 14.21
CA LEU A 50 -11.95 0.64 13.55
C LEU A 50 -10.92 -0.43 13.94
N VAL A 51 -9.65 -0.03 14.07
CA VAL A 51 -8.55 -0.91 14.46
C VAL A 51 -7.81 -0.29 15.63
N ASN A 52 -7.14 -1.12 16.42
CA ASN A 52 -6.23 -0.64 17.45
C ASN A 52 -5.13 0.26 16.84
N GLU A 53 -5.13 1.55 17.20
CA GLU A 53 -4.14 2.53 16.73
C GLU A 53 -2.78 2.39 17.43
N LYS A 54 -2.72 1.71 18.58
CA LYS A 54 -1.52 1.52 19.41
C LYS A 54 -1.44 0.06 19.88
N GLY A 55 -0.23 -0.37 20.26
CA GLY A 55 0.01 -1.73 20.74
C GLY A 55 0.24 -2.72 19.59
N SER A 56 -0.16 -3.97 19.80
CA SER A 56 0.11 -5.08 18.87
C SER A 56 -0.49 -4.82 17.49
N ASP A 57 0.34 -5.00 16.47
CA ASP A 57 0.00 -5.06 15.06
C ASP A 57 -1.03 -6.15 14.75
N SER A 58 -0.82 -7.32 15.33
CA SER A 58 -1.63 -8.53 15.22
C SER A 58 -3.05 -8.30 15.72
N SER A 59 -3.20 -7.52 16.80
CA SER A 59 -4.52 -7.12 17.30
C SER A 59 -5.27 -6.19 16.35
N ALA A 60 -4.54 -5.31 15.64
CA ALA A 60 -5.15 -4.42 14.66
C ALA A 60 -5.55 -5.18 13.38
N LEU A 61 -4.75 -6.19 13.00
CA LEU A 61 -5.06 -7.11 11.91
C LEU A 61 -6.34 -7.91 12.22
N ASP A 62 -6.44 -8.47 13.44
CA ASP A 62 -7.64 -9.17 13.93
C ASP A 62 -8.88 -8.28 13.86
N ASN A 63 -8.79 -7.01 14.32
CA ASN A 63 -9.92 -6.07 14.25
C ASN A 63 -10.35 -5.79 12.80
N MET A 64 -9.40 -5.60 11.88
CA MET A 64 -9.74 -5.33 10.48
C MET A 64 -10.47 -6.52 9.86
N ILE A 65 -9.92 -7.73 10.01
CA ILE A 65 -10.54 -8.95 9.48
C ILE A 65 -11.92 -9.18 10.12
N GLU A 66 -12.05 -8.99 11.43
CA GLU A 66 -13.33 -9.12 12.14
C GLU A 66 -14.39 -8.17 11.58
N ILE A 67 -14.04 -6.90 11.37
CA ILE A 67 -14.95 -5.91 10.79
C ILE A 67 -15.40 -6.31 9.38
N LEU A 68 -14.47 -6.78 8.54
CA LEU A 68 -14.80 -7.17 7.17
C LEU A 68 -15.76 -8.38 7.16
N VAL A 69 -15.44 -9.43 7.93
CA VAL A 69 -16.24 -10.65 8.00
C VAL A 69 -17.61 -10.38 8.64
N LYS A 70 -17.66 -9.72 9.80
CA LYS A 70 -18.93 -9.38 10.47
C LYS A 70 -19.77 -8.38 9.69
N GLY A 71 -19.12 -7.54 8.87
CA GLY A 71 -19.80 -6.62 7.97
C GLY A 71 -20.34 -7.25 6.69
N GLY A 72 -20.17 -8.57 6.51
CA GLY A 72 -20.79 -9.37 5.45
C GLY A 72 -19.88 -9.73 4.27
N ILE A 73 -18.60 -9.40 4.33
CA ILE A 73 -17.63 -9.84 3.31
C ILE A 73 -17.33 -11.32 3.54
N ASN A 74 -17.34 -12.10 2.47
CA ASN A 74 -16.92 -13.50 2.49
C ASN A 74 -15.53 -13.65 3.15
N THR A 75 -15.37 -14.63 4.04
CA THR A 75 -14.15 -14.84 4.84
C THR A 75 -12.88 -14.90 3.99
N PHE A 76 -12.88 -15.70 2.91
CA PHE A 76 -11.72 -15.82 2.04
C PHE A 76 -11.45 -14.54 1.24
N ARG A 77 -12.51 -13.84 0.80
CA ARG A 77 -12.35 -12.53 0.17
C ARG A 77 -11.71 -11.53 1.14
N ALA A 78 -12.20 -11.44 2.38
CA ALA A 78 -11.63 -10.54 3.39
C ALA A 78 -10.14 -10.84 3.65
N LEU A 79 -9.78 -12.12 3.77
CA LEU A 79 -8.38 -12.54 3.90
C LEU A 79 -7.54 -12.16 2.68
N ARG A 80 -8.03 -12.38 1.46
CA ARG A 80 -7.32 -12.01 0.23
C ARG A 80 -7.24 -10.50 0.00
N MET A 81 -8.15 -9.71 0.58
CA MET A 81 -8.08 -8.25 0.53
C MET A 81 -6.97 -7.71 1.45
N VAL A 82 -6.85 -8.28 2.66
CA VAL A 82 -5.91 -7.82 3.68
C VAL A 82 -4.51 -8.41 3.49
N LEU A 83 -4.42 -9.70 3.17
CA LEU A 83 -3.18 -10.47 2.96
C LEU A 83 -3.20 -11.15 1.58
N PRO A 84 -3.18 -10.38 0.48
CA PRO A 84 -3.12 -10.94 -0.86
C PRO A 84 -1.78 -11.66 -1.11
N PRO A 85 -1.77 -12.73 -1.92
CA PRO A 85 -0.52 -13.26 -2.46
C PRO A 85 0.15 -12.22 -3.37
N ALA A 86 1.40 -12.43 -3.76
CA ALA A 86 1.98 -11.66 -4.86
C ALA A 86 1.18 -11.93 -6.15
N TRP A 87 0.78 -10.89 -6.88
CA TRP A 87 -0.07 -11.06 -8.07
C TRP A 87 0.29 -10.11 -9.23
N GLN A 88 0.86 -8.93 -8.95
CA GLN A 88 1.11 -7.89 -9.96
C GLN A 88 2.05 -8.37 -11.07
N ASN A 89 3.19 -8.95 -10.69
CA ASN A 89 4.27 -9.34 -11.60
C ASN A 89 4.31 -10.85 -11.91
N ILE A 90 3.25 -11.59 -11.56
CA ILE A 90 3.16 -13.02 -11.85
C ILE A 90 2.52 -13.23 -13.22
N HIS A 91 3.33 -13.57 -14.23
CA HIS A 91 2.87 -13.73 -15.61
C HIS A 91 2.04 -14.99 -15.86
N MET A 92 2.22 -16.04 -15.06
CA MET A 92 1.52 -17.32 -15.22
C MET A 92 0.20 -17.41 -14.41
N MET A 93 -0.20 -16.32 -13.74
CA MET A 93 -1.44 -16.29 -12.96
C MET A 93 -2.66 -16.24 -13.89
N ASP A 94 -3.73 -16.95 -13.51
CA ASP A 94 -5.02 -16.87 -14.19
C ASP A 94 -5.48 -15.39 -14.26
N PRO A 95 -5.80 -14.87 -15.46
CA PRO A 95 -6.26 -13.49 -15.62
C PRO A 95 -7.48 -13.11 -14.78
N GLU A 96 -8.40 -14.04 -14.50
CA GLU A 96 -9.57 -13.78 -13.65
C GLU A 96 -9.18 -13.65 -12.17
N ILE A 97 -8.26 -14.50 -11.69
CA ILE A 97 -7.70 -14.39 -10.33
C ILE A 97 -6.93 -13.08 -10.19
N LYS A 98 -6.11 -12.73 -11.20
CA LYS A 98 -5.39 -11.47 -11.24
C LYS A 98 -6.34 -10.27 -11.17
N SER A 99 -7.43 -10.32 -11.94
CA SER A 99 -8.47 -9.29 -11.96
C SER A 99 -9.20 -9.16 -10.62
N PHE A 100 -9.43 -10.26 -9.91
CA PHE A 100 -9.97 -10.24 -8.55
C PHE A 100 -9.04 -9.48 -7.59
N HIS A 101 -7.74 -9.79 -7.58
CA HIS A 101 -6.80 -9.12 -6.69
C HIS A 101 -6.63 -7.63 -7.04
N GLU A 102 -6.55 -7.32 -8.34
CA GLU A 102 -6.44 -5.95 -8.82
C GLU A 102 -7.64 -5.11 -8.37
N TYR A 103 -8.85 -5.60 -8.61
CA TYR A 103 -10.09 -4.92 -8.20
C TYR A 103 -10.11 -4.62 -6.69
N ASN A 104 -9.75 -5.60 -5.86
CA ASN A 104 -9.78 -5.43 -4.41
C ASN A 104 -8.65 -4.50 -3.90
N SER A 105 -7.47 -4.52 -4.52
CA SER A 105 -6.35 -3.66 -4.16
C SER A 105 -6.62 -2.16 -4.37
N MET A 106 -7.62 -1.81 -5.18
CA MET A 106 -8.00 -0.41 -5.41
C MET A 106 -8.61 0.28 -4.17
N HIS A 107 -9.08 -0.51 -3.19
CA HIS A 107 -9.76 -0.01 -1.98
C HIS A 107 -9.19 -0.57 -0.66
N MET A 108 -8.21 -1.48 -0.73
CA MET A 108 -7.50 -2.03 0.43
C MET A 108 -6.03 -2.23 0.08
N GLU A 109 -5.14 -1.57 0.82
CA GLU A 109 -3.72 -1.89 0.81
C GLU A 109 -3.44 -3.21 1.53
N ALA A 110 -2.41 -3.91 1.08
CA ALA A 110 -1.96 -5.12 1.73
C ALA A 110 -1.36 -4.80 3.11
N TRP A 111 -1.73 -5.60 4.11
CA TRP A 111 -1.16 -5.57 5.43
C TRP A 111 0.11 -6.42 5.45
N ASP A 112 1.18 -5.83 4.92
CA ASP A 112 2.40 -6.56 4.59
C ASP A 112 3.34 -6.78 5.79
N GLY A 113 4.20 -7.79 5.65
CA GLY A 113 5.17 -8.25 6.65
C GLY A 113 5.17 -9.78 6.80
N PRO A 114 6.19 -10.37 7.44
CA PRO A 114 6.19 -11.81 7.72
C PRO A 114 4.94 -12.18 8.51
N ALA A 115 4.13 -13.11 8.01
CA ALA A 115 2.90 -13.50 8.67
C ALA A 115 2.57 -14.97 8.42
N GLY A 116 2.57 -15.76 9.49
CA GLY A 116 1.90 -17.04 9.57
C GLY A 116 0.63 -16.89 10.40
N ILE A 117 -0.53 -16.95 9.75
CA ILE A 117 -1.83 -16.77 10.39
C ILE A 117 -2.50 -18.13 10.55
N VAL A 118 -3.01 -18.38 11.74
CA VAL A 118 -4.05 -19.38 11.99
C VAL A 118 -5.30 -18.69 12.50
N MET A 119 -6.45 -19.00 11.94
CA MET A 119 -7.69 -18.28 12.21
C MET A 119 -8.88 -19.25 12.26
N SER A 120 -9.89 -18.92 13.07
CA SER A 120 -11.21 -19.51 12.91
C SER A 120 -12.31 -18.48 13.08
N ASP A 121 -13.37 -18.60 12.28
CA ASP A 121 -14.62 -17.84 12.42
C ASP A 121 -15.78 -18.68 12.97
N GLY A 122 -15.48 -19.90 13.43
CA GLY A 122 -16.45 -20.90 13.91
C GLY A 122 -16.78 -21.96 12.86
N ARG A 123 -16.92 -21.58 11.59
CA ARG A 123 -17.16 -22.51 10.48
C ARG A 123 -15.86 -22.90 9.79
N TRP A 124 -14.96 -21.97 9.57
CA TRP A 124 -13.70 -22.25 8.89
C TRP A 124 -12.57 -22.32 9.90
N ALA A 125 -11.71 -23.32 9.77
CA ALA A 125 -10.37 -23.32 10.36
C ALA A 125 -9.36 -23.06 9.24
N ILE A 126 -8.61 -21.96 9.32
CA ILE A 126 -7.83 -21.42 8.20
C ILE A 126 -6.38 -21.26 8.63
N CYS A 127 -5.46 -21.62 7.74
CA CYS A 127 -4.07 -21.19 7.80
C CYS A 127 -3.70 -20.41 6.52
N LEU A 128 -3.04 -19.27 6.69
CA LEU A 128 -2.68 -18.34 5.63
C LEU A 128 -1.26 -17.83 5.85
N LEU A 129 -0.49 -17.73 4.77
CA LEU A 129 0.84 -17.12 4.79
C LEU A 129 0.87 -15.78 4.05
N ASP A 130 1.80 -14.91 4.48
CA ASP A 130 2.15 -13.69 3.75
C ASP A 130 2.63 -13.99 2.33
N ARG A 131 2.60 -12.95 1.48
CA ARG A 131 2.96 -13.02 0.05
C ARG A 131 4.35 -13.59 -0.25
N ASN A 132 5.29 -13.50 0.69
CA ASN A 132 6.66 -14.00 0.53
C ASN A 132 6.85 -15.36 1.24
N GLY A 133 5.90 -15.78 2.08
CA GLY A 133 5.99 -17.01 2.85
C GLY A 133 7.14 -16.97 3.86
N LEU A 134 7.34 -15.82 4.52
CA LEU A 134 8.48 -15.58 5.42
C LEU A 134 8.38 -16.35 6.74
N ARG A 135 7.24 -16.98 7.01
CA ARG A 135 7.00 -17.84 8.18
C ARG A 135 6.65 -19.26 7.74
N PRO A 136 7.20 -20.28 8.41
CA PRO A 136 6.90 -21.65 8.06
C PRO A 136 5.48 -22.02 8.51
N ALA A 137 4.76 -22.76 7.67
CA ALA A 137 3.56 -23.48 8.05
C ALA A 137 3.56 -24.85 7.39
N ARG A 138 3.50 -25.90 8.20
CA ARG A 138 3.52 -27.30 7.79
C ARG A 138 2.24 -27.97 8.29
N TYR A 139 1.64 -28.80 7.46
CA TYR A 139 0.44 -29.54 7.82
C TYR A 139 0.64 -31.04 7.71
N GLN A 140 -0.06 -31.78 8.55
CA GLN A 140 -0.07 -33.24 8.58
C GLN A 140 -1.52 -33.71 8.75
N ILE A 141 -1.90 -34.74 7.99
CA ILE A 141 -3.21 -35.37 8.06
C ILE A 141 -2.99 -36.82 8.46
N ASP A 142 -3.62 -37.25 9.56
CA ASP A 142 -3.51 -38.62 10.04
C ASP A 142 -4.63 -39.54 9.51
N ASN A 143 -4.50 -40.83 9.79
CA ASN A 143 -5.43 -41.88 9.36
C ASN A 143 -6.82 -41.75 9.99
N GLU A 144 -6.95 -41.00 11.09
CA GLU A 144 -8.22 -40.70 11.76
C GLU A 144 -8.88 -39.42 11.23
N GLY A 145 -8.19 -38.70 10.33
CA GLY A 145 -8.69 -37.47 9.71
C GLY A 145 -8.37 -36.21 10.51
N TYR A 146 -7.53 -36.27 11.54
CA TYR A 146 -7.06 -35.07 12.22
C TYR A 146 -6.07 -34.32 11.34
N VAL A 147 -6.27 -33.00 11.28
CA VAL A 147 -5.39 -32.09 10.55
C VAL A 147 -4.62 -31.26 11.56
N THR A 148 -3.31 -31.44 11.60
CA THR A 148 -2.40 -30.65 12.44
C THR A 148 -1.64 -29.65 11.59
N ILE A 149 -1.69 -28.37 11.94
CA ILE A 149 -0.91 -27.31 11.31
C ILE A 149 -0.03 -26.65 12.36
N ALA A 150 1.26 -26.53 12.07
CA ALA A 150 2.22 -25.91 12.97
C ALA A 150 3.36 -25.21 12.20
N SER A 151 4.10 -24.36 12.91
CA SER A 151 5.32 -23.74 12.38
C SER A 151 6.46 -24.75 12.16
N GLU A 152 6.40 -25.89 12.83
CA GLU A 152 7.42 -26.93 12.82
C GLU A 152 6.78 -28.33 12.68
N ILE A 153 7.60 -29.33 12.36
CA ILE A 153 7.16 -30.74 12.40
C ILE A 153 7.40 -31.33 13.79
N GLY A 154 6.63 -32.36 14.16
CA GLY A 154 6.84 -33.10 15.41
C GLY A 154 6.19 -32.49 16.64
N VAL A 155 5.33 -31.46 16.47
CA VAL A 155 4.56 -30.87 17.58
C VAL A 155 3.51 -31.84 18.13
N PHE A 156 3.06 -32.78 17.29
CA PHE A 156 2.19 -33.88 17.67
C PHE A 156 2.93 -35.21 17.47
N PRO A 157 3.50 -35.80 18.53
CA PRO A 157 4.33 -37.00 18.42
C PRO A 157 3.43 -38.22 18.19
N GLN A 158 3.43 -38.71 16.95
CA GLN A 158 2.80 -39.97 16.53
C GLN A 158 3.74 -40.75 15.60
N ASP A 159 3.52 -42.06 15.49
CA ASP A 159 4.26 -42.91 14.56
C ASP A 159 4.04 -42.47 13.10
N GLU A 160 5.10 -42.48 12.29
CA GLU A 160 5.02 -41.98 10.92
C GLU A 160 4.02 -42.74 10.04
N SER A 161 3.75 -44.01 10.36
CA SER A 161 2.75 -44.85 9.69
C SER A 161 1.31 -44.34 9.84
N ASN A 162 1.07 -43.44 10.80
CA ASN A 162 -0.26 -42.90 11.07
C ASN A 162 -0.61 -41.69 10.19
N PHE A 163 0.34 -41.13 9.44
CA PHE A 163 0.09 -39.97 8.59
C PHE A 163 -0.21 -40.37 7.14
N ILE A 164 -1.36 -39.93 6.63
CA ILE A 164 -1.75 -40.06 5.21
C ILE A 164 -0.96 -39.07 4.36
N THR A 165 -0.84 -37.82 4.82
CA THR A 165 -0.26 -36.73 4.02
C THR A 165 0.49 -35.76 4.90
N LYS A 166 1.66 -35.33 4.43
CA LYS A 166 2.45 -34.25 5.02
C LYS A 166 2.74 -33.21 3.94
N GLY A 167 2.55 -31.94 4.26
CA GLY A 167 2.73 -30.86 3.30
C GLY A 167 3.18 -29.55 3.96
N ARG A 168 3.35 -28.53 3.12
CA ARG A 168 3.65 -27.16 3.55
C ARG A 168 2.78 -26.17 2.80
N ILE A 169 2.46 -25.07 3.46
CA ILE A 169 1.80 -23.93 2.82
C ILE A 169 2.90 -23.05 2.22
N GLY A 170 2.73 -22.67 0.95
CA GLY A 170 3.69 -21.84 0.22
C GLY A 170 3.45 -20.34 0.43
N ALA A 171 4.31 -19.51 -0.17
CA ALA A 171 4.17 -18.07 -0.18
C ALA A 171 2.80 -17.62 -0.74
N GLY A 172 2.09 -16.78 0.01
CA GLY A 172 0.72 -16.35 -0.30
C GLY A 172 -0.32 -17.48 -0.25
N GLY A 173 0.06 -18.66 0.26
CA GLY A 173 -0.79 -19.83 0.31
C GLY A 173 -1.88 -19.72 1.35
N ILE A 174 -3.05 -20.29 1.05
CA ILE A 174 -4.17 -20.42 1.97
C ILE A 174 -4.67 -21.87 1.97
N PHE A 175 -5.01 -22.36 3.15
CA PHE A 175 -5.52 -23.70 3.38
C PHE A 175 -6.63 -23.60 4.42
N ALA A 176 -7.76 -24.25 4.18
CA ALA A 176 -8.90 -24.18 5.09
C ALA A 176 -9.66 -25.50 5.20
N ILE A 177 -10.34 -25.64 6.33
CA ILE A 177 -11.20 -26.78 6.65
C ILE A 177 -12.58 -26.22 6.99
N ASP A 178 -13.61 -26.73 6.33
CA ASP A 178 -15.00 -26.48 6.75
C ASP A 178 -15.31 -27.40 7.94
N THR A 179 -15.55 -26.82 9.11
CA THR A 179 -15.83 -27.58 10.35
C THR A 179 -17.23 -28.19 10.35
N GLU A 180 -18.13 -27.73 9.49
CA GLU A 180 -19.48 -28.29 9.37
C GLU A 180 -19.51 -29.53 8.47
N THR A 181 -18.76 -29.52 7.37
CA THR A 181 -18.73 -30.63 6.39
C THR A 181 -17.52 -31.55 6.54
N GLY A 182 -16.45 -31.08 7.18
CA GLY A 182 -15.15 -31.76 7.24
C GLY A 182 -14.34 -31.63 5.96
N GLU A 183 -14.79 -30.84 4.98
CA GLU A 183 -14.10 -30.71 3.69
C GLU A 183 -12.83 -29.85 3.81
N LEU A 184 -11.77 -30.36 3.20
CA LEU A 184 -10.49 -29.68 3.04
C LEU A 184 -10.48 -28.91 1.73
N ILE A 185 -10.24 -27.61 1.81
CA ILE A 185 -10.11 -26.76 0.63
C ILE A 185 -8.73 -26.11 0.58
N ASP A 186 -8.11 -26.25 -0.58
CA ASP A 186 -6.82 -25.63 -0.87
C ASP A 186 -6.99 -24.27 -1.55
N GLN A 187 -5.85 -23.63 -1.79
CA GLN A 187 -5.79 -22.36 -2.48
C GLN A 187 -6.51 -22.37 -3.84
N SER A 188 -6.41 -23.47 -4.61
CA SER A 188 -6.96 -23.52 -5.96
C SER A 188 -8.49 -23.46 -5.95
N ILE A 189 -9.12 -24.18 -5.02
CA ILE A 189 -10.58 -24.16 -4.82
C ILE A 189 -11.02 -22.77 -4.36
N ILE A 190 -10.32 -22.20 -3.38
CA ILE A 190 -10.63 -20.86 -2.85
C ILE A 190 -10.53 -19.80 -3.95
N ASP A 191 -9.42 -19.77 -4.69
CA ASP A 191 -9.18 -18.74 -5.72
C ASP A 191 -10.18 -18.91 -6.90
N ASN A 192 -10.57 -20.14 -7.26
CA ASN A 192 -11.63 -20.39 -8.25
C ASN A 192 -13.00 -19.89 -7.80
N ASN A 193 -13.39 -20.14 -6.55
CA ASN A 193 -14.66 -19.64 -6.01
C ASN A 193 -14.67 -18.10 -5.96
N LEU A 194 -13.55 -17.49 -5.58
CA LEU A 194 -13.44 -16.04 -5.48
C LEU A 194 -13.47 -15.36 -6.86
N LYS A 195 -12.77 -15.89 -7.86
CA LYS A 195 -12.75 -15.28 -9.20
C LYS A 195 -14.10 -15.37 -9.91
N GLU A 196 -14.87 -16.42 -9.64
CA GLU A 196 -16.21 -16.64 -10.23
C GLU A 196 -17.32 -15.83 -9.53
N GLY A 197 -17.06 -15.31 -8.33
CA GLY A 197 -18.06 -14.58 -7.54
C GLY A 197 -18.64 -13.35 -8.23
N LYS A 198 -17.83 -12.61 -9.01
CA LYS A 198 -18.23 -11.42 -9.79
C LYS A 198 -17.38 -11.28 -11.06
N PRO A 199 -17.88 -10.55 -12.09
CA PRO A 199 -17.15 -10.34 -13.34
C PRO A 199 -16.08 -9.23 -13.22
N TYR A 200 -15.12 -9.38 -12.30
CA TYR A 200 -14.12 -8.36 -11.97
C TYR A 200 -13.33 -7.88 -13.19
N ARG A 201 -12.93 -8.81 -14.07
CA ARG A 201 -12.20 -8.47 -15.30
C ARG A 201 -13.01 -7.61 -16.25
N ALA A 202 -14.31 -7.87 -16.38
CA ALA A 202 -15.20 -7.06 -17.21
C ALA A 202 -15.37 -5.64 -16.61
N TRP A 203 -15.46 -5.53 -15.29
CA TRP A 203 -15.51 -4.24 -14.60
C TRP A 203 -14.21 -3.45 -14.77
N LEU A 204 -13.05 -4.07 -14.59
CA LEU A 204 -11.75 -3.45 -14.83
C LEU A 204 -11.61 -3.00 -16.30
N ARG A 205 -11.94 -3.86 -17.27
CA ARG A 205 -11.87 -3.50 -18.69
C ARG A 205 -12.77 -2.33 -19.06
N SER A 206 -13.97 -2.26 -18.48
CA SER A 206 -14.95 -1.21 -18.80
C SER A 206 -14.69 0.09 -18.04
N LYS A 207 -14.16 0.01 -16.82
CA LYS A 207 -14.01 1.16 -15.93
C LYS A 207 -12.56 1.50 -15.66
N ALA A 208 -11.61 0.62 -15.40
CA ALA A 208 -10.24 1.04 -15.11
C ALA A 208 -9.57 1.74 -16.32
N LYS A 209 -8.74 2.76 -16.05
CA LYS A 209 -7.95 3.45 -17.06
C LYS A 209 -6.47 3.34 -16.73
N TYR A 210 -5.73 2.58 -17.52
CA TYR A 210 -4.28 2.44 -17.36
C TYR A 210 -3.57 3.55 -18.14
N LEU A 211 -2.66 4.28 -17.48
CA LEU A 211 -1.79 5.23 -18.18
C LEU A 211 -0.55 4.52 -18.70
N GLU A 212 -0.56 4.22 -20.00
CA GLU A 212 0.52 3.53 -20.68
C GLU A 212 1.87 4.27 -20.54
N SER A 213 2.93 3.51 -20.31
CA SER A 213 4.32 3.95 -20.45
C SER A 213 4.74 3.86 -21.92
N SER A 214 5.04 5.00 -22.54
CA SER A 214 5.73 5.04 -23.83
C SER A 214 7.21 5.34 -23.60
N LEU A 215 8.09 4.38 -23.92
CA LEU A 215 9.56 4.52 -23.80
C LEU A 215 10.14 5.64 -24.69
N TYR A 216 9.44 6.04 -25.75
CA TYR A 216 9.99 6.94 -26.77
C TYR A 216 9.42 8.37 -26.75
N ASN A 217 8.52 8.71 -25.82
CA ASN A 217 7.79 9.99 -25.84
C ASN A 217 7.59 10.60 -24.43
N TYR A 218 8.63 10.59 -23.59
CA TYR A 218 8.58 11.21 -22.25
C TYR A 218 8.42 12.73 -22.32
N ALA A 219 9.09 13.36 -23.29
CA ALA A 219 8.87 14.72 -23.69
C ALA A 219 7.53 14.82 -24.44
N GLY A 220 6.42 14.80 -23.70
CA GLY A 220 5.14 15.22 -24.27
C GLY A 220 5.30 16.63 -24.88
N SER A 221 4.48 16.95 -25.87
CA SER A 221 4.38 18.33 -26.40
C SER A 221 4.17 19.31 -25.24
N GLY A 222 5.13 20.21 -24.99
CA GLY A 222 4.98 21.27 -23.99
C GLY A 222 6.07 21.39 -22.92
N ILE A 223 7.08 20.51 -22.87
CA ILE A 223 8.25 20.79 -22.02
C ILE A 223 9.00 21.99 -22.61
N LYS A 224 8.91 23.14 -21.95
CA LYS A 224 9.67 24.32 -22.33
C LYS A 224 11.10 24.15 -21.82
N LEU A 225 12.07 24.40 -22.69
CA LEU A 225 13.47 24.55 -22.28
C LEU A 225 13.55 25.71 -21.29
N ILE A 226 14.05 25.42 -20.09
CA ILE A 226 14.37 26.45 -19.11
C ILE A 226 15.63 27.18 -19.57
N SER A 227 15.63 28.51 -19.50
CA SER A 227 16.83 29.29 -19.83
C SER A 227 17.94 28.99 -18.82
N SER A 228 19.22 29.12 -19.22
CA SER A 228 20.34 28.89 -18.29
C SER A 228 20.30 29.84 -17.10
N ILE A 229 19.78 31.06 -17.28
CA ILE A 229 19.63 32.05 -16.21
C ILE A 229 18.57 31.59 -15.20
N ASP A 230 17.42 31.13 -15.67
CA ASP A 230 16.33 30.68 -14.80
C ASP A 230 16.65 29.36 -14.13
N LEU A 231 17.36 28.46 -14.81
CA LEU A 231 17.89 27.24 -14.21
C LEU A 231 18.84 27.56 -13.07
N ASN A 232 19.79 28.49 -13.26
CA ASN A 232 20.71 28.88 -12.20
C ASN A 232 20.00 29.54 -11.01
N LYS A 233 18.95 30.34 -11.26
CA LYS A 233 18.11 30.91 -10.20
C LYS A 233 17.36 29.81 -9.44
N ALA A 234 16.72 28.90 -10.16
CA ALA A 234 16.00 27.77 -9.58
C ALA A 234 16.93 26.87 -8.78
N SER A 235 18.13 26.55 -9.30
CA SER A 235 19.12 25.77 -8.58
C SER A 235 19.52 26.41 -7.26
N LYS A 236 19.71 27.73 -7.22
CA LYS A 236 20.01 28.44 -5.95
C LYS A 236 18.82 28.42 -5.00
N TYR A 237 17.62 28.66 -5.52
CA TYR A 237 16.41 28.73 -4.72
C TYR A 237 16.06 27.39 -4.09
N PHE A 238 16.19 26.30 -4.86
CA PHE A 238 15.91 24.92 -4.45
C PHE A 238 17.15 24.16 -3.95
N MET A 239 18.24 24.87 -3.69
CA MET A 239 19.52 24.34 -3.19
C MET A 239 20.04 23.11 -3.96
N LEU A 240 19.90 23.13 -5.29
CA LEU A 240 20.50 22.14 -6.18
C LEU A 240 21.95 22.55 -6.46
N TYR A 241 22.92 21.96 -5.74
CA TYR A 241 24.33 22.25 -5.95
C TYR A 241 24.92 21.47 -7.13
N THR A 242 26.18 21.75 -7.43
CA THR A 242 26.90 21.04 -8.50
C THR A 242 27.13 19.58 -8.14
N GLU A 243 27.31 19.28 -6.86
CA GLU A 243 27.53 17.93 -6.37
C GLU A 243 26.34 17.02 -6.69
N GLU A 244 25.11 17.37 -6.27
CA GLU A 244 23.94 16.53 -6.55
C GLU A 244 23.70 16.39 -8.07
N ARG A 245 24.00 17.43 -8.86
CA ARG A 245 23.91 17.33 -10.32
C ARG A 245 24.88 16.31 -10.91
N GLN A 246 26.09 16.23 -10.38
CA GLN A 246 27.15 15.36 -10.89
C GLN A 246 27.12 13.95 -10.30
N SER A 247 26.87 13.80 -8.99
CA SER A 247 26.90 12.53 -8.28
C SER A 247 25.55 11.81 -8.24
N VAL A 248 24.43 12.54 -8.33
CA VAL A 248 23.08 11.95 -8.23
C VAL A 248 22.36 12.00 -9.58
N ILE A 249 22.13 13.20 -10.14
CA ILE A 249 21.28 13.37 -11.33
C ILE A 249 21.97 12.80 -12.58
N LYS A 250 23.27 13.05 -12.77
CA LYS A 250 23.99 12.60 -13.96
C LYS A 250 24.02 11.05 -14.10
N PRO A 251 24.37 10.26 -13.06
CA PRO A 251 24.28 8.80 -13.14
C PRO A 251 22.86 8.29 -13.44
N LEU A 252 21.85 8.86 -12.78
CA LEU A 252 20.45 8.51 -13.06
C LEU A 252 20.07 8.74 -14.52
N ALA A 253 20.55 9.84 -15.11
CA ALA A 253 20.24 10.20 -16.50
C ALA A 253 21.05 9.41 -17.54
N MET A 254 22.31 9.09 -17.25
CA MET A 254 23.22 8.41 -18.20
C MET A 254 23.13 6.89 -18.09
N ASP A 255 23.14 6.37 -16.86
CA ASP A 255 23.34 4.95 -16.57
C ASP A 255 22.05 4.26 -16.11
N SER A 256 20.99 5.04 -15.85
CA SER A 256 19.71 4.55 -15.27
C SER A 256 19.91 3.84 -13.92
N SER A 257 20.95 4.22 -13.18
CA SER A 257 21.27 3.72 -11.85
C SER A 257 21.53 4.88 -10.90
N GLU A 258 21.34 4.65 -9.60
CA GLU A 258 21.78 5.63 -8.60
C GLU A 258 23.31 5.77 -8.58
N GLY A 259 23.78 6.95 -8.18
CA GLY A 259 25.20 7.19 -8.01
C GLY A 259 25.76 6.40 -6.83
N THR A 260 26.85 5.66 -7.04
CA THR A 260 27.54 4.91 -5.99
C THR A 260 28.68 5.72 -5.36
N GLY A 261 28.76 5.73 -4.04
CA GLY A 261 29.84 6.32 -3.26
C GLY A 261 30.45 5.33 -2.27
N SER A 262 31.47 5.76 -1.53
CA SER A 262 32.08 5.00 -0.44
C SER A 262 32.42 5.94 0.73
N MET A 263 32.86 5.36 1.86
CA MET A 263 33.04 6.03 3.16
C MET A 263 31.72 6.41 3.86
N GLY A 264 31.82 6.78 5.14
CA GLY A 264 30.69 7.21 5.95
C GLY A 264 30.27 8.65 5.67
N ASP A 265 29.05 9.00 6.09
CA ASP A 265 28.58 10.38 6.10
C ASP A 265 29.22 11.14 7.28
N ASP A 266 30.35 11.79 7.01
CA ASP A 266 31.08 12.64 7.98
C ASP A 266 30.49 14.07 8.06
N THR A 267 29.36 14.34 7.38
CA THR A 267 28.73 15.66 7.43
C THR A 267 27.95 15.87 8.73
N ALA A 268 27.91 17.12 9.19
CA ALA A 268 27.13 17.49 10.36
C ALA A 268 25.65 17.16 10.15
N LEU A 269 25.00 16.61 11.19
CA LEU A 269 23.55 16.37 11.16
C LEU A 269 22.82 17.67 10.77
N ALA A 270 21.74 17.55 9.99
CA ALA A 270 21.09 18.70 9.37
C ALA A 270 20.71 19.83 10.36
N VAL A 271 20.32 19.45 11.58
CA VAL A 271 19.93 20.39 12.66
C VAL A 271 21.09 21.21 13.24
N VAL A 272 22.33 20.72 13.16
CA VAL A 272 23.54 21.42 13.65
C VAL A 272 24.42 21.94 12.51
N SER A 273 23.98 21.77 11.25
CA SER A 273 24.71 22.27 10.10
C SER A 273 24.74 23.80 10.09
N SER A 274 25.90 24.37 9.79
CA SER A 274 26.03 25.81 9.52
C SER A 274 25.53 26.20 8.13
N MET A 275 25.32 25.21 7.25
CA MET A 275 24.78 25.40 5.90
C MET A 275 23.28 25.13 5.88
N PRO A 276 22.50 25.85 5.05
CA PRO A 276 21.09 25.54 4.87
C PRO A 276 20.94 24.15 4.24
N ARG A 277 20.09 23.33 4.85
CA ARG A 277 19.81 21.94 4.45
C ARG A 277 18.40 21.79 3.91
N GLN A 278 18.21 20.82 3.03
CA GLN A 278 16.88 20.47 2.52
C GLN A 278 16.06 19.82 3.64
N ILE A 279 14.73 19.96 3.58
CA ILE A 279 13.85 19.35 4.58
C ILE A 279 14.03 17.82 4.63
N TYR A 280 14.32 17.20 3.48
CA TYR A 280 14.51 15.76 3.36
C TYR A 280 15.69 15.24 4.20
N ASP A 281 16.69 16.08 4.49
CA ASP A 281 17.83 15.71 5.33
C ASP A 281 17.47 15.49 6.81
N PHE A 282 16.30 15.99 7.24
CA PHE A 282 15.76 15.79 8.59
C PHE A 282 15.01 14.46 8.73
N PHE A 283 14.71 13.79 7.61
CA PHE A 283 14.05 12.50 7.60
C PHE A 283 15.08 11.39 7.35
N ARG A 284 15.11 10.40 8.24
CA ARG A 284 15.92 9.20 8.07
C ARG A 284 15.02 8.05 7.67
N GLN A 285 15.44 7.30 6.65
CA GLN A 285 14.73 6.11 6.21
C GLN A 285 14.76 5.07 7.33
N GLN A 286 13.60 4.56 7.69
CA GLN A 286 13.53 3.43 8.61
C GLN A 286 13.89 2.17 7.85
N PHE A 287 14.58 1.25 8.52
CA PHE A 287 14.92 -0.05 7.96
C PHE A 287 14.70 -1.12 9.03
N ALA A 288 14.40 -2.32 8.55
CA ALA A 288 14.13 -3.45 9.41
C ALA A 288 15.44 -4.04 9.95
N GLN A 289 15.44 -4.40 11.22
CA GLN A 289 16.56 -5.08 11.88
C GLN A 289 15.98 -6.16 12.79
N VAL A 290 16.41 -7.41 12.61
CA VAL A 290 16.06 -8.59 13.44
C VAL A 290 14.58 -9.00 13.39
N THR A 291 13.64 -8.08 13.63
CA THR A 291 12.21 -8.36 13.79
C THR A 291 11.54 -8.84 12.51
N ASN A 292 11.91 -8.25 11.38
CA ASN A 292 11.52 -8.69 10.04
C ASN A 292 12.70 -8.56 9.06
N PRO A 293 12.83 -9.45 8.07
CA PRO A 293 13.89 -9.38 7.08
C PRO A 293 13.61 -8.29 6.03
N PRO A 294 14.65 -7.61 5.50
CA PRO A 294 14.53 -6.82 4.28
C PRO A 294 14.35 -7.74 3.07
N ILE A 295 13.75 -7.22 2.00
CA ILE A 295 13.54 -7.94 0.72
C ILE A 295 14.63 -7.52 -0.28
N ASP A 296 15.15 -8.48 -1.04
CA ASP A 296 16.05 -8.21 -2.17
C ASP A 296 15.25 -7.67 -3.35
N SER A 297 15.29 -6.36 -3.57
CA SER A 297 14.52 -5.69 -4.63
C SER A 297 14.94 -6.05 -6.06
N LEU A 298 16.11 -6.67 -6.23
CA LEU A 298 16.59 -7.14 -7.54
C LEU A 298 16.16 -8.58 -7.79
N ARG A 299 16.44 -9.48 -6.85
CA ARG A 299 16.18 -10.93 -6.99
C ARG A 299 14.72 -11.31 -6.73
N GLU A 300 14.03 -10.56 -5.87
CA GLU A 300 12.64 -10.82 -5.46
C GLU A 300 11.68 -9.75 -6.00
N SER A 301 12.05 -9.05 -7.09
CA SER A 301 11.23 -8.00 -7.71
C SER A 301 9.80 -8.44 -8.10
N ALA A 302 9.58 -9.74 -8.29
CA ALA A 302 8.26 -10.30 -8.60
C ALA A 302 7.21 -10.09 -7.48
N VAL A 303 7.63 -9.93 -6.22
CA VAL A 303 6.71 -9.72 -5.08
C VAL A 303 6.48 -8.24 -4.74
N MET A 304 7.19 -7.33 -5.42
CA MET A 304 7.14 -5.88 -5.19
C MET A 304 6.35 -5.17 -6.29
N SER A 305 5.72 -4.04 -5.96
CA SER A 305 5.05 -3.19 -6.96
C SER A 305 5.11 -1.73 -6.56
N LEU A 306 5.21 -0.87 -7.58
CA LEU A 306 5.09 0.59 -7.47
C LEU A 306 3.77 1.10 -8.10
N GLU A 307 2.85 0.19 -8.41
CA GLU A 307 1.56 0.56 -8.98
C GLU A 307 0.83 1.56 -8.08
N THR A 308 0.25 2.59 -8.70
CA THR A 308 -0.45 3.68 -8.01
C THR A 308 -1.81 3.89 -8.65
N CYS A 309 -2.84 4.04 -7.82
CA CYS A 309 -4.24 4.17 -8.26
C CYS A 309 -4.83 5.53 -7.88
N PHE A 310 -5.27 6.32 -8.87
CA PHE A 310 -5.94 7.60 -8.70
C PHE A 310 -7.46 7.49 -8.89
N GLY A 311 -8.24 8.15 -8.03
CA GLY A 311 -9.71 8.16 -8.10
C GLY A 311 -10.36 7.92 -6.74
N PRO A 312 -11.69 8.10 -6.62
CA PRO A 312 -12.37 7.93 -5.35
C PRO A 312 -12.29 6.49 -4.86
N GLU A 313 -12.13 6.33 -3.55
CA GLU A 313 -12.36 5.05 -2.88
C GLU A 313 -13.84 4.90 -2.54
N LEU A 314 -14.37 3.70 -2.55
CA LEU A 314 -15.79 3.43 -2.30
C LEU A 314 -15.97 2.52 -1.08
N ASN A 315 -17.22 2.24 -0.73
CA ASN A 315 -17.57 1.41 0.41
C ASN A 315 -17.17 -0.05 0.19
N ILE A 316 -16.23 -0.53 0.99
CA ILE A 316 -15.59 -1.84 0.81
C ILE A 316 -16.52 -3.06 0.95
N PHE A 317 -17.67 -2.88 1.62
CA PHE A 317 -18.70 -3.90 1.79
C PHE A 317 -19.54 -4.13 0.52
N GLU A 318 -19.42 -3.25 -0.47
CA GLU A 318 -20.11 -3.36 -1.76
C GLU A 318 -19.18 -3.85 -2.87
N GLU A 319 -19.77 -4.51 -3.87
CA GLU A 319 -19.05 -5.00 -5.05
C GLU A 319 -19.77 -4.54 -6.32
N THR A 320 -19.26 -3.47 -6.93
CA THR A 320 -19.90 -2.84 -8.09
C THR A 320 -18.86 -2.45 -9.14
N PRO A 321 -19.25 -2.30 -10.43
CA PRO A 321 -18.36 -1.81 -11.47
C PRO A 321 -17.69 -0.47 -11.13
N GLU A 322 -18.36 0.38 -10.35
CA GLU A 322 -17.87 1.70 -9.95
C GLU A 322 -16.61 1.62 -9.08
N HIS A 323 -16.37 0.53 -8.38
CA HIS A 323 -15.13 0.33 -7.63
C HIS A 323 -13.91 0.19 -8.56
N ALA A 324 -14.09 -0.29 -9.79
CA ALA A 324 -13.04 -0.35 -10.80
C ALA A 324 -12.77 1.01 -11.48
N ASN A 325 -13.53 2.06 -11.14
CA ASN A 325 -13.40 3.40 -11.70
C ASN A 325 -12.15 4.12 -11.15
N ARG A 326 -10.95 3.71 -11.59
CA ARG A 326 -9.67 4.31 -11.20
C ARG A 326 -8.78 4.58 -12.42
N ILE A 327 -7.82 5.48 -12.24
CA ILE A 327 -6.71 5.69 -13.18
C ILE A 327 -5.48 5.03 -12.56
N VAL A 328 -4.89 4.06 -13.24
CA VAL A 328 -3.79 3.24 -12.73
C VAL A 328 -2.48 3.62 -13.43
N THR A 329 -1.40 3.75 -12.68
CA THR A 329 -0.05 3.98 -13.20
C THR A 329 0.91 2.93 -12.64
N SER A 330 1.89 2.52 -13.45
CA SER A 330 2.89 1.52 -13.05
C SER A 330 3.91 2.02 -12.02
N SER A 331 3.92 3.33 -11.73
CA SER A 331 4.86 4.00 -10.82
C SER A 331 4.23 5.28 -10.28
N PRO A 332 4.59 5.71 -9.05
CA PRO A 332 4.26 7.04 -8.56
C PRO A 332 5.09 8.15 -9.27
N VAL A 333 6.19 7.79 -9.95
CA VAL A 333 7.01 8.74 -10.71
C VAL A 333 6.38 8.94 -12.10
N LEU A 334 5.83 10.13 -12.32
CA LEU A 334 5.13 10.47 -13.55
C LEU A 334 6.00 11.36 -14.44
N SER A 335 6.13 10.99 -15.70
CA SER A 335 6.66 11.92 -16.71
C SER A 335 5.71 13.09 -16.93
N HIS A 336 6.22 14.22 -17.43
CA HIS A 336 5.40 15.40 -17.73
C HIS A 336 4.17 15.06 -18.60
N LYS A 337 4.35 14.18 -19.60
CA LYS A 337 3.25 13.69 -20.44
C LYS A 337 2.19 12.93 -19.63
N LYS A 338 2.61 12.01 -18.75
CA LYS A 338 1.69 11.23 -17.90
C LYS A 338 0.93 12.14 -16.93
N LEU A 339 1.62 13.04 -16.25
CA LEU A 339 1.02 14.02 -15.36
C LEU A 339 -0.03 14.87 -16.09
N ASN A 340 0.31 15.46 -17.24
CA ASN A 340 -0.65 16.24 -18.03
C ASN A 340 -1.85 15.42 -18.49
N THR A 341 -1.64 14.14 -18.84
CA THR A 341 -2.73 13.23 -19.23
C THR A 341 -3.66 12.92 -18.06
N LEU A 342 -3.08 12.77 -16.86
CA LEU A 342 -3.82 12.58 -15.61
C LEU A 342 -4.66 13.82 -15.27
N LEU A 343 -4.06 15.01 -15.27
CA LEU A 343 -4.73 16.28 -14.93
C LEU A 343 -5.79 16.70 -15.94
N LYS A 344 -5.56 16.46 -17.24
CA LYS A 344 -6.56 16.77 -18.31
C LYS A 344 -7.62 15.69 -18.47
N SER A 345 -7.59 14.64 -17.65
CA SER A 345 -8.56 13.55 -17.73
C SER A 345 -9.97 14.07 -17.41
N LYS A 346 -10.91 13.92 -18.35
CA LYS A 346 -12.33 14.28 -18.13
C LYS A 346 -13.02 13.41 -17.07
N ARG A 347 -12.36 12.34 -16.62
CA ARG A 347 -12.89 11.36 -15.68
C ARG A 347 -13.01 11.92 -14.25
N PHE A 348 -12.03 12.70 -13.84
CA PHE A 348 -11.92 13.24 -12.48
C PHE A 348 -11.58 14.72 -12.56
N LYS A 349 -12.32 15.54 -11.82
CA LYS A 349 -12.00 16.97 -11.72
C LYS A 349 -10.68 17.13 -10.98
N SER A 350 -9.78 17.90 -11.57
CA SER A 350 -8.51 18.26 -10.97
C SER A 350 -8.48 19.74 -10.58
N GLN A 351 -7.88 20.06 -9.43
CA GLN A 351 -7.58 21.43 -9.05
C GLN A 351 -6.11 21.58 -8.67
N GLU A 352 -5.47 22.58 -9.26
CA GLU A 352 -4.08 22.91 -9.00
C GLU A 352 -3.94 23.98 -7.92
N PHE A 353 -2.96 23.82 -7.04
CA PHE A 353 -2.59 24.75 -6.00
C PHE A 353 -1.08 25.02 -6.05
N LYS A 354 -0.74 26.29 -6.21
CA LYS A 354 0.64 26.73 -6.18
C LYS A 354 1.16 26.76 -4.74
N LEU A 355 2.33 26.17 -4.53
CA LEU A 355 3.05 26.10 -3.26
C LEU A 355 3.88 27.36 -3.02
N VAL A 356 3.23 28.52 -3.17
CA VAL A 356 3.84 29.84 -2.97
C VAL A 356 3.03 30.66 -1.98
N PHE A 357 3.71 31.43 -1.13
CA PHE A 357 3.08 32.29 -0.13
C PHE A 357 3.77 33.65 -0.06
N SER A 358 3.08 34.66 0.49
CA SER A 358 3.63 36.02 0.59
C SER A 358 4.74 36.08 1.63
N LYS A 359 5.80 36.87 1.38
CA LYS A 359 6.83 37.19 2.39
C LYS A 359 6.27 37.90 3.63
N SER A 360 5.12 38.57 3.49
CA SER A 360 4.43 39.24 4.60
C SER A 360 3.62 38.29 5.50
N GLU A 361 3.53 37.01 5.13
CA GLU A 361 2.76 35.99 5.83
C GLU A 361 3.70 34.96 6.46
N ALA A 362 3.39 34.55 7.69
CA ALA A 362 4.08 33.43 8.33
C ALA A 362 3.71 32.11 7.64
N LEU A 363 4.70 31.22 7.49
CA LEU A 363 4.55 29.94 6.81
C LEU A 363 3.43 29.07 7.41
N GLU A 364 3.26 29.08 8.72
CA GLU A 364 2.15 28.38 9.40
C GLU A 364 0.78 28.86 8.88
N GLY A 365 0.57 30.17 8.82
CA GLY A 365 -0.67 30.75 8.29
C GLY A 365 -0.92 30.39 6.83
N ALA A 366 0.14 30.38 6.02
CA ALA A 366 0.07 29.97 4.62
C ALA A 366 -0.32 28.49 4.47
N LEU A 367 0.23 27.60 5.29
CA LEU A 367 -0.08 26.17 5.30
C LEU A 367 -1.53 25.91 5.73
N ILE A 368 -2.01 26.61 6.77
CA ILE A 368 -3.42 26.52 7.21
C ILE A 368 -4.36 26.95 6.07
N LYS A 369 -4.08 28.10 5.44
CA LYS A 369 -4.87 28.60 4.29
C LYS A 369 -4.85 27.64 3.11
N LEU A 370 -3.69 27.04 2.80
CA LEU A 370 -3.60 26.02 1.76
C LEU A 370 -4.47 24.80 2.10
N GLY A 371 -4.40 24.31 3.34
CA GLY A 371 -5.23 23.21 3.84
C GLY A 371 -6.73 23.48 3.71
N ASP A 372 -7.18 24.69 4.05
CA ASP A 372 -8.59 25.09 3.92
C ASP A 372 -9.03 25.20 2.45
N LYS A 373 -8.17 25.73 1.59
CA LYS A 373 -8.41 25.80 0.14
C LYS A 373 -8.54 24.39 -0.46
N VAL A 374 -7.65 23.48 -0.10
CA VAL A 374 -7.71 22.07 -0.53
C VAL A 374 -9.00 21.43 -0.02
N LYS A 375 -9.33 21.54 1.28
CA LYS A 375 -10.61 21.04 1.84
C LYS A 375 -11.83 21.57 1.08
N SER A 376 -11.84 22.86 0.75
CA SER A 376 -12.94 23.46 -0.01
C SER A 376 -13.05 22.86 -1.42
N ALA A 377 -11.91 22.65 -2.10
CA ALA A 377 -11.88 22.02 -3.42
C ALA A 377 -12.38 20.57 -3.41
N VAL A 378 -11.95 19.79 -2.41
CA VAL A 378 -12.45 18.43 -2.17
C VAL A 378 -13.95 18.41 -2.00
N LYS A 379 -14.51 19.29 -1.15
CA LYS A 379 -15.96 19.43 -0.96
C LYS A 379 -16.72 19.84 -2.23
N LYS A 380 -16.06 20.52 -3.18
CA LYS A 380 -16.62 20.86 -4.50
C LYS A 380 -16.52 19.71 -5.52
N GLY A 381 -16.01 18.54 -5.11
CA GLY A 381 -15.89 17.34 -5.94
C GLY A 381 -14.62 17.29 -6.80
N ASN A 382 -13.55 18.00 -6.41
CA ASN A 382 -12.25 17.83 -7.04
C ASN A 382 -11.57 16.58 -6.48
N VAL A 383 -11.49 15.54 -7.28
CA VAL A 383 -10.88 14.25 -6.91
C VAL A 383 -9.36 14.29 -6.99
N LEU A 384 -8.79 15.04 -7.94
CA LEU A 384 -7.35 15.17 -8.10
C LEU A 384 -6.89 16.54 -7.59
N ILE A 385 -6.01 16.57 -6.61
CA ILE A 385 -5.42 17.81 -6.10
C ILE A 385 -3.97 17.89 -6.57
N HIS A 386 -3.61 18.81 -7.46
CA HIS A 386 -2.24 18.98 -7.92
C HIS A 386 -1.56 20.07 -7.11
N LEU A 387 -0.61 19.70 -6.25
CA LEU A 387 0.26 20.67 -5.59
C LEU A 387 1.46 20.93 -6.49
N ILE A 388 1.65 22.18 -6.92
CA ILE A 388 2.75 22.54 -7.83
C ILE A 388 3.69 23.54 -7.17
N GLU A 389 4.98 23.23 -7.21
CA GLU A 389 6.04 24.16 -6.82
C GLU A 389 6.56 24.88 -8.07
N GLU A 390 6.49 26.21 -8.05
CA GLU A 390 6.97 27.08 -9.11
C GLU A 390 7.97 28.08 -8.54
N MET A 391 8.81 28.66 -9.42
CA MET A 391 9.67 29.78 -9.03
C MET A 391 8.80 30.93 -8.52
N PRO A 392 8.98 31.37 -7.26
CA PRO A 392 8.17 32.45 -6.73
C PRO A 392 8.56 33.78 -7.36
N GLU A 393 7.56 34.67 -7.51
CA GLU A 393 7.81 36.08 -7.78
C GLU A 393 8.54 36.72 -6.58
N ILE A 394 9.17 37.89 -6.79
CA ILE A 394 10.05 38.54 -5.80
C ILE A 394 9.39 38.74 -4.43
N ILE A 395 8.07 38.89 -4.40
CA ILE A 395 7.26 39.11 -3.19
C ILE A 395 6.82 37.82 -2.47
N CYS A 396 7.12 36.66 -3.04
CA CYS A 396 6.68 35.35 -2.54
C CYS A 396 7.86 34.47 -2.08
N LEU A 397 7.53 33.44 -1.32
CA LEU A 397 8.40 32.34 -0.92
C LEU A 397 7.78 31.01 -1.40
N ALA A 398 8.59 30.05 -1.83
CA ALA A 398 8.12 28.69 -2.06
C ALA A 398 8.08 27.93 -0.73
N SER A 399 7.04 27.13 -0.54
CA SER A 399 6.93 26.30 0.66
C SER A 399 7.68 24.99 0.46
N MET A 400 8.99 24.96 0.77
CA MET A 400 9.78 23.72 0.84
C MET A 400 9.24 22.72 1.88
N LEU A 401 8.29 23.13 2.74
CA LEU A 401 7.65 22.27 3.75
C LEU A 401 6.53 21.38 3.21
N CYS A 402 6.02 21.61 2.00
CA CYS A 402 5.00 20.73 1.44
C CYS A 402 5.70 19.47 0.93
N LEU A 403 5.64 18.40 1.71
CA LEU A 403 6.02 17.04 1.33
C LEU A 403 5.55 16.73 -0.09
N GLN A 404 6.45 16.85 -1.08
CA GLN A 404 6.27 16.61 -2.52
C GLN A 404 5.04 17.31 -3.18
N PRO A 405 5.03 17.43 -4.52
CA PRO A 405 3.79 17.60 -5.28
C PRO A 405 2.91 16.34 -5.12
N VAL A 406 2.33 16.14 -3.94
CA VAL A 406 1.47 15.00 -3.66
C VAL A 406 0.14 15.28 -4.32
N ILE A 407 -0.24 14.42 -5.26
CA ILE A 407 -1.61 14.35 -5.71
C ILE A 407 -2.43 13.77 -4.57
N PHE A 408 -3.04 14.64 -3.75
CA PHE A 408 -4.06 14.17 -2.83
C PHE A 408 -5.25 13.75 -3.68
N ILE A 409 -5.52 12.45 -3.69
CA ILE A 409 -6.76 11.93 -4.23
C ILE A 409 -7.79 12.15 -3.14
N SER A 410 -8.70 13.09 -3.37
CA SER A 410 -9.76 13.33 -2.41
C SER A 410 -10.80 12.24 -2.48
N SER A 411 -11.32 11.93 -1.30
CA SER A 411 -12.43 11.04 -0.98
C SER A 411 -13.56 11.04 -2.00
#